data_AF-B3EFQ2-F1
#
_entry.id   AF-B3EFQ2-F1
#
_cell.length_a   1.000
_cell.length_b   1.000
_cell.length_c   1.000
_cell.angle_alpha   90.00
_cell.angle_beta   90.00
_cell.angle_gamma   90.00
#
_symmetry.space_group_name_H-M   'P 1'
#
loop_
_entity.id
_entity.type
_entity.pdbx_description
1 polymer ?
#
loop_
_entity_poly.entity_id
_entity_poly.type
_entity_poly.pdbx_seq_one_letter_code
_entity_poly.pdbx_strand_id
1 'polypeptide(L)'
;MLQLRTAGYKALDILRTEGAVPFSWNSTGELEERTDKLMQHFFEERAAVSKELGAGFLLAEELDRLLRTEEPELMDSENLAATEKLAIVRALDRQNSVMGLYSRYAALLLPLVRDIASRTQSRVRLLELAGGTGGLALALASEAQKQDLPLSVTGSDVVPEYIREAKRVALEKGLPVTFRLLDAFDMNTGQNETFDIILISQSLHHFTPGQLAVMIANAEKRNASAFVGIDGHRDLLLGIGMPLAAGLQGIPAFTLDGLTSARKFYSEPELRLIAETAVDPGRYAIGCSWPMTVLTVRFDGGEPAICTRFA
;
A
#
# COMPACT_ATOMS: atom_id res chain seq x y z
N MET A 1 0.74 14.63 -15.69
CA MET A 1 1.05 13.64 -14.65
C MET A 1 -0.22 13.47 -13.82
N LEU A 2 -0.78 12.25 -13.74
CA LEU A 2 -2.08 11.97 -13.09
C LEU A 2 -2.06 12.10 -11.56
N GLN A 3 -0.90 12.44 -10.99
CA GLN A 3 -0.77 12.81 -9.58
C GLN A 3 -1.52 14.10 -9.21
N LEU A 4 -1.81 14.97 -10.20
CA LEU A 4 -2.56 16.22 -10.01
C LEU A 4 -2.07 17.08 -8.83
N ARG A 5 -0.76 17.03 -8.53
CA ARG A 5 -0.16 17.57 -7.30
C ARG A 5 -0.57 19.02 -7.02
N THR A 6 -0.46 19.91 -8.00
CA THR A 6 -0.74 21.34 -7.79
C THR A 6 -2.19 21.58 -7.34
N ALA A 7 -3.17 20.98 -8.03
CA ALA A 7 -4.57 21.12 -7.67
C ALA A 7 -4.89 20.37 -6.37
N GLY A 8 -4.34 19.15 -6.21
CA GLY A 8 -4.55 18.33 -5.03
C GLY A 8 -4.03 18.98 -3.75
N TYR A 9 -2.81 19.51 -3.74
CA TYR A 9 -2.28 20.19 -2.55
C TYR A 9 -3.05 21.47 -2.21
N LYS A 10 -3.50 22.23 -3.22
CA LYS A 10 -4.37 23.39 -3.01
C LYS A 10 -5.74 23.00 -2.42
N ALA A 11 -6.34 21.92 -2.90
CA ALA A 11 -7.59 21.40 -2.34
C ALA A 11 -7.40 20.93 -0.89
N LEU A 12 -6.29 20.26 -0.57
CA LEU A 12 -5.95 19.91 0.83
C LEU A 12 -5.86 21.15 1.72
N ASP A 13 -5.23 22.23 1.25
CA ASP A 13 -5.10 23.47 2.02
C ASP A 13 -6.46 24.16 2.27
N ILE A 14 -7.39 24.07 1.30
CA ILE A 14 -8.78 24.53 1.47
C ILE A 14 -9.46 23.72 2.56
N LEU A 15 -9.44 22.38 2.46
CA LEU A 15 -10.04 21.48 3.46
C LEU A 15 -9.50 21.71 4.88
N ARG A 16 -8.20 21.99 5.01
CA ARG A 16 -7.57 22.34 6.30
C ARG A 16 -8.08 23.68 6.82
N THR A 17 -8.20 24.68 5.95
CA THR A 17 -8.67 26.03 6.31
C THR A 17 -10.13 26.00 6.78
N GLU A 18 -10.94 25.13 6.20
CA GLU A 18 -12.34 24.90 6.59
C GLU A 18 -12.48 24.06 7.87
N GLY A 19 -11.38 23.50 8.38
CA GLY A 19 -11.41 22.61 9.54
C GLY A 19 -12.00 21.23 9.24
N ALA A 20 -12.01 20.80 7.97
CA ALA A 20 -12.45 19.47 7.58
C ALA A 20 -11.43 18.38 7.96
N VAL A 21 -10.13 18.73 8.06
CA VAL A 21 -9.05 17.83 8.49
C VAL A 21 -7.94 18.62 9.25
N PRO A 22 -7.36 18.08 10.34
CA PRO A 22 -7.70 16.81 11.00
C PRO A 22 -9.03 16.90 11.77
N PHE A 23 -9.66 15.74 12.00
CA PHE A 23 -10.85 15.63 12.84
C PHE A 23 -10.69 14.55 13.91
N SER A 24 -11.33 14.74 15.06
CA SER A 24 -11.42 13.70 16.09
C SER A 24 -12.50 12.68 15.75
N TRP A 25 -12.28 11.42 16.12
CA TRP A 25 -13.21 10.30 15.94
C TRP A 25 -13.21 9.44 17.21
N ASN A 26 -14.33 8.78 17.51
CA ASN A 26 -14.50 7.96 18.71
C ASN A 26 -14.55 6.45 18.43
N SER A 27 -14.69 6.06 17.15
CA SER A 27 -14.74 4.67 16.72
C SER A 27 -14.06 4.50 15.36
N THR A 28 -13.63 3.27 15.04
CA THR A 28 -13.07 2.96 13.71
C THR A 28 -14.12 3.10 12.62
N GLY A 29 -15.39 2.76 12.87
CA GLY A 29 -16.48 2.96 11.91
C GLY A 29 -16.73 4.44 11.59
N GLU A 30 -16.62 5.32 12.59
CA GLU A 30 -16.69 6.77 12.36
C GLU A 30 -15.49 7.26 11.52
N LEU A 31 -14.28 6.79 11.83
CA LEU A 31 -13.08 7.13 11.06
C LEU A 31 -13.21 6.70 9.59
N GLU A 32 -13.69 5.49 9.35
CA GLU A 32 -13.91 4.94 8.01
C GLU A 32 -14.89 5.80 7.22
N GLU A 33 -16.12 5.96 7.72
CA GLU A 33 -17.19 6.69 7.03
C GLU A 33 -16.81 8.15 6.76
N ARG A 34 -16.20 8.82 7.74
CA ARG A 34 -15.83 10.24 7.60
C ARG A 34 -14.66 10.43 6.64
N THR A 35 -13.69 9.51 6.63
CA THR A 35 -12.57 9.58 5.67
C THR A 35 -13.05 9.36 4.25
N ASP A 36 -13.97 8.42 4.02
CA ASP A 36 -14.55 8.19 2.68
C ASP A 36 -15.33 9.41 2.20
N LYS A 37 -16.17 10.02 3.05
CA LYS A 37 -16.87 11.27 2.73
C LYS A 37 -15.90 12.42 2.45
N LEU A 38 -14.86 12.55 3.26
CA LEU A 38 -13.84 13.59 3.08
C LEU A 38 -13.07 13.40 1.77
N MET A 39 -12.80 12.17 1.34
CA MET A 39 -12.17 11.90 0.04
C MET A 39 -13.06 12.33 -1.13
N GLN A 40 -14.39 12.12 -1.04
CA GLN A 40 -15.31 12.61 -2.07
C GLN A 40 -15.31 14.14 -2.13
N HIS A 41 -15.38 14.81 -0.97
CA HIS A 41 -15.30 16.26 -0.90
C HIS A 41 -13.96 16.79 -1.44
N PHE A 42 -12.85 16.09 -1.16
CA PHE A 42 -11.54 16.40 -1.75
C PHE A 42 -11.55 16.33 -3.29
N PHE A 43 -12.22 15.37 -3.90
CA PHE A 43 -12.33 15.30 -5.36
C PHE A 43 -13.15 16.46 -5.95
N GLU A 44 -14.20 16.91 -5.25
CA GLU A 44 -14.97 18.09 -5.63
C GLU A 44 -14.11 19.36 -5.59
N GLU A 45 -13.40 19.57 -4.48
CA GLU A 45 -12.49 20.71 -4.31
C GLU A 45 -11.33 20.69 -5.30
N ARG A 46 -10.73 19.53 -5.54
CA ARG A 46 -9.65 19.37 -6.53
C ARG A 46 -10.13 19.71 -7.93
N ALA A 47 -11.35 19.32 -8.29
CA ALA A 47 -11.94 19.66 -9.58
C ALA A 47 -12.23 21.17 -9.71
N ALA A 48 -12.74 21.80 -8.65
CA ALA A 48 -12.96 23.26 -8.62
C ALA A 48 -11.63 24.02 -8.79
N VAL A 49 -10.61 23.64 -8.02
CA VAL A 49 -9.25 24.21 -8.13
C VAL A 49 -8.67 23.97 -9.52
N SER A 50 -8.79 22.78 -10.09
CA SER A 50 -8.30 22.46 -11.44
C SER A 50 -8.95 23.36 -12.51
N LYS A 51 -10.23 23.70 -12.35
CA LYS A 51 -10.93 24.64 -13.23
C LYS A 51 -10.38 26.06 -13.11
N GLU A 52 -10.12 26.53 -11.88
CA GLU A 52 -9.54 27.86 -11.62
C GLU A 52 -8.11 28.01 -12.14
N LEU A 53 -7.30 26.95 -12.04
CA LEU A 53 -5.93 26.92 -12.54
C LEU A 53 -5.85 26.93 -14.09
N GLY A 54 -6.96 26.65 -14.76
CA GLY A 54 -7.11 26.79 -16.21
C GLY A 54 -7.23 25.47 -16.96
N ALA A 55 -7.45 25.58 -18.29
CA ALA A 55 -7.86 24.45 -19.13
C ALA A 55 -6.93 23.23 -19.09
N GLY A 56 -5.61 23.42 -18.97
CA GLY A 56 -4.65 22.31 -18.89
C GLY A 56 -4.81 21.47 -17.62
N PHE A 57 -5.12 22.09 -16.49
CA PHE A 57 -5.37 21.39 -15.22
C PHE A 57 -6.74 20.70 -15.25
N LEU A 58 -7.76 21.38 -15.78
CA LEU A 58 -9.09 20.79 -15.96
C LEU A 58 -9.06 19.55 -16.87
N LEU A 59 -8.34 19.60 -18.00
CA LEU A 59 -8.18 18.43 -18.87
C LEU A 59 -7.50 17.24 -18.16
N ALA A 60 -6.52 17.51 -17.31
CA ALA A 60 -5.85 16.48 -16.53
C ALA A 60 -6.77 15.87 -15.46
N GLU A 61 -7.62 16.69 -14.82
CA GLU A 61 -8.66 16.24 -13.88
C GLU A 61 -9.69 15.33 -14.56
N GLU A 62 -10.22 15.76 -15.71
CA GLU A 62 -11.20 14.96 -16.46
C GLU A 62 -10.60 13.64 -16.95
N LEU A 63 -9.33 13.66 -17.40
CA LEU A 63 -8.63 12.43 -17.75
C LEU A 63 -8.47 11.49 -16.55
N ASP A 64 -8.10 12.02 -15.38
CA ASP A 64 -7.99 11.21 -14.16
C ASP A 64 -9.33 10.55 -13.78
N ARG A 65 -10.41 11.34 -13.83
CA ARG A 65 -11.78 10.91 -13.56
C ARG A 65 -12.23 9.81 -14.51
N LEU A 66 -11.95 9.96 -15.81
CA LEU A 66 -12.30 8.96 -16.82
C LEU A 66 -11.51 7.66 -16.65
N LEU A 67 -10.26 7.74 -16.20
CA LEU A 67 -9.41 6.57 -16.01
C LEU A 67 -9.73 5.82 -14.71
N ARG A 68 -10.18 6.49 -13.65
CA ARG A 68 -10.48 5.84 -12.37
C ARG A 68 -11.60 4.79 -12.51
N THR A 69 -11.54 3.75 -11.68
CA THR A 69 -12.58 2.71 -11.59
C THR A 69 -12.73 2.24 -10.15
N GLU A 70 -13.93 1.77 -9.82
CA GLU A 70 -14.23 1.07 -8.57
C GLU A 70 -14.43 -0.43 -8.81
N GLU A 71 -14.23 -0.90 -10.04
CA GLU A 71 -14.37 -2.31 -10.39
C GLU A 71 -13.35 -3.17 -9.60
N PRO A 72 -13.79 -4.30 -9.03
CA PRO A 72 -12.88 -5.25 -8.40
C PRO A 72 -11.98 -5.92 -9.45
N GLU A 73 -10.81 -6.37 -9.02
CA GLU A 73 -9.95 -7.19 -9.87
C GLU A 73 -10.53 -8.61 -10.00
N LEU A 74 -10.19 -9.32 -11.07
CA LEU A 74 -10.64 -10.68 -11.28
C LEU A 74 -10.10 -11.61 -10.19
N MET A 75 -8.87 -11.38 -9.72
CA MET A 75 -8.31 -12.14 -8.60
C MET A 75 -9.09 -12.01 -7.28
N ASP A 76 -9.80 -10.91 -7.09
CA ASP A 76 -10.62 -10.67 -5.89
C ASP A 76 -11.96 -11.41 -5.97
N SER A 77 -12.42 -11.75 -7.18
CA SER A 77 -13.71 -12.42 -7.40
C SER A 77 -13.80 -13.76 -6.67
N GLU A 78 -14.85 -13.95 -5.85
CA GLU A 78 -15.14 -15.24 -5.18
C GLU A 78 -15.41 -16.37 -6.18
N ASN A 79 -15.85 -16.03 -7.39
CA ASN A 79 -16.22 -16.99 -8.42
C ASN A 79 -15.03 -17.50 -9.24
N LEU A 80 -13.84 -16.93 -9.06
CA LEU A 80 -12.64 -17.36 -9.79
C LEU A 80 -12.04 -18.60 -9.11
N ALA A 81 -11.72 -19.64 -9.91
CA ALA A 81 -11.17 -20.86 -9.33
C ALA A 81 -9.84 -20.61 -8.63
N ALA A 82 -9.61 -21.29 -7.52
CA ALA A 82 -8.40 -21.16 -6.71
C ALA A 82 -7.10 -21.37 -7.52
N THR A 83 -7.13 -22.24 -8.54
CA THR A 83 -6.01 -22.47 -9.45
C THR A 83 -5.72 -21.28 -10.37
N GLU A 84 -6.76 -20.56 -10.80
CA GLU A 84 -6.62 -19.36 -11.63
C GLU A 84 -6.10 -18.18 -10.80
N LYS A 85 -6.66 -17.98 -9.60
CA LYS A 85 -6.13 -17.03 -8.60
C LYS A 85 -4.64 -17.24 -8.34
N LEU A 86 -4.23 -18.51 -8.19
CA LEU A 86 -2.83 -18.87 -7.99
C LEU A 86 -1.97 -18.62 -9.23
N ALA A 87 -2.51 -18.80 -10.43
CA ALA A 87 -1.80 -18.50 -11.67
C ALA A 87 -1.54 -17.00 -11.83
N ILE A 88 -2.53 -16.15 -11.50
CA ILE A 88 -2.43 -14.69 -11.53
C ILE A 88 -1.37 -14.20 -10.53
N VAL A 89 -1.46 -14.59 -9.25
CA VAL A 89 -0.50 -14.12 -8.23
C VAL A 89 0.92 -14.62 -8.50
N ARG A 90 1.09 -15.83 -9.03
CA ARG A 90 2.41 -16.32 -9.47
C ARG A 90 2.96 -15.52 -10.66
N ALA A 91 2.09 -15.02 -11.54
CA ALA A 91 2.49 -14.15 -12.63
C ALA A 91 2.94 -12.78 -12.12
N LEU A 92 2.22 -12.23 -11.14
CA LEU A 92 2.64 -11.03 -10.42
C LEU A 92 4.01 -11.23 -9.75
N ASP A 93 4.21 -12.33 -9.02
CA ASP A 93 5.48 -12.66 -8.38
C ASP A 93 6.64 -12.75 -9.38
N ARG A 94 6.42 -13.39 -10.53
CA ARG A 94 7.41 -13.46 -11.60
C ARG A 94 7.73 -12.07 -12.14
N GLN A 95 6.72 -11.25 -12.40
CA GLN A 95 6.90 -9.89 -12.90
C GLN A 95 7.70 -9.05 -11.90
N ASN A 96 7.31 -9.06 -10.63
CA ASN A 96 8.01 -8.37 -9.55
C ASN A 96 9.48 -8.82 -9.44
N SER A 97 9.72 -10.13 -9.55
CA SER A 97 11.07 -10.69 -9.49
C SER A 97 11.93 -10.28 -10.68
N VAL A 98 11.41 -10.40 -11.91
CA VAL A 98 12.13 -10.05 -13.15
C VAL A 98 12.42 -8.55 -13.21
N MET A 99 11.50 -7.71 -12.75
CA MET A 99 11.67 -6.26 -12.68
C MET A 99 12.52 -5.80 -11.48
N GLY A 100 12.99 -6.74 -10.64
CA GLY A 100 13.79 -6.42 -9.45
C GLY A 100 13.04 -5.64 -8.37
N LEU A 101 11.70 -5.64 -8.39
CA LEU A 101 10.87 -4.86 -7.48
C LEU A 101 11.06 -5.31 -6.03
N TYR A 102 11.12 -6.62 -5.76
CA TYR A 102 11.34 -7.12 -4.40
C TYR A 102 12.67 -6.65 -3.79
N SER A 103 13.75 -6.60 -4.57
CA SER A 103 15.03 -6.04 -4.11
C SER A 103 14.92 -4.55 -3.78
N ARG A 104 14.16 -3.81 -4.59
CA ARG A 104 13.90 -2.38 -4.36
C ARG A 104 13.03 -2.16 -3.12
N TYR A 105 12.00 -3.00 -2.91
CA TYR A 105 11.13 -2.95 -1.74
C TYR A 105 11.91 -3.29 -0.47
N ALA A 106 12.78 -4.29 -0.52
CA ALA A 106 13.69 -4.59 0.58
C ALA A 106 14.64 -3.42 0.86
N ALA A 107 15.25 -2.81 -0.17
CA ALA A 107 16.11 -1.64 0.01
C ALA A 107 15.39 -0.44 0.63
N LEU A 108 14.08 -0.28 0.39
CA LEU A 108 13.22 0.72 1.03
C LEU A 108 12.96 0.40 2.51
N LEU A 109 12.69 -0.86 2.84
CA LEU A 109 12.21 -1.29 4.15
C LEU A 109 13.35 -1.58 5.15
N LEU A 110 14.49 -2.09 4.71
CA LEU A 110 15.58 -2.47 5.63
C LEU A 110 16.19 -1.31 6.41
N PRO A 111 16.32 -0.07 5.88
CA PRO A 111 16.71 1.09 6.69
C PRO A 111 15.74 1.35 7.86
N LEU A 112 14.43 1.25 7.62
CA LEU A 112 13.40 1.38 8.64
C LEU A 112 13.52 0.28 9.71
N VAL A 113 13.76 -0.96 9.28
CA VAL A 113 13.99 -2.09 10.19
C VAL A 113 15.23 -1.84 11.07
N ARG A 114 16.34 -1.36 10.49
CA ARG A 114 17.57 -1.05 11.25
C ARG A 114 17.35 0.07 12.28
N ASP A 115 16.66 1.13 11.89
CA ASP A 115 16.31 2.22 12.80
C ASP A 115 15.52 1.70 14.01
N ILE A 116 14.43 0.96 13.76
CA ILE A 116 13.59 0.42 14.84
C ILE A 116 14.38 -0.55 15.71
N ALA A 117 15.09 -1.52 15.12
CA ALA A 117 15.93 -2.47 15.85
C ALA A 117 16.96 -1.77 16.75
N SER A 118 17.57 -0.68 16.27
CA SER A 118 18.57 0.08 17.02
C SER A 118 17.97 0.84 18.20
N ARG A 119 16.73 1.32 18.10
CA ARG A 119 16.06 2.04 19.19
C ARG A 119 15.45 1.10 20.23
N THR A 120 14.88 -0.02 19.79
CA THR A 120 14.26 -1.01 20.69
C THR A 120 15.25 -2.00 21.28
N GLN A 121 16.48 -2.10 20.71
CA GLN A 121 17.48 -3.11 21.05
C GLN A 121 16.91 -4.54 20.98
N SER A 122 16.00 -4.77 20.02
CA SER A 122 15.24 -6.01 19.91
C SER A 122 15.05 -6.44 18.46
N ARG A 123 14.61 -7.70 18.28
CA ARG A 123 14.21 -8.22 16.97
C ARG A 123 12.93 -7.54 16.51
N VAL A 124 12.97 -6.96 15.31
CA VAL A 124 11.81 -6.32 14.66
C VAL A 124 10.90 -7.41 14.10
N ARG A 125 9.61 -7.30 14.39
CA ARG A 125 8.55 -8.16 13.87
C ARG A 125 7.76 -7.39 12.83
N LEU A 126 7.80 -7.87 11.60
CA LEU A 126 7.08 -7.28 10.48
C LEU A 126 5.91 -8.19 10.09
N LEU A 127 4.72 -7.61 9.98
CA LEU A 127 3.53 -8.24 9.40
C LEU A 127 3.24 -7.62 8.03
N GLU A 128 3.27 -8.43 6.99
CA GLU A 128 2.75 -8.09 5.67
C GLU A 128 1.28 -8.53 5.56
N LEU A 129 0.39 -7.57 5.31
CA LEU A 129 -1.04 -7.75 5.06
C LEU A 129 -1.31 -7.84 3.56
N ALA A 130 -2.23 -8.72 3.16
CA ALA A 130 -2.59 -8.96 1.76
C ALA A 130 -1.37 -9.29 0.87
N GLY A 131 -0.43 -10.08 1.39
CA GLY A 131 0.85 -10.36 0.73
C GLY A 131 0.78 -11.39 -0.39
N GLY A 132 -0.40 -11.92 -0.73
CA GLY A 132 -0.57 -12.98 -1.72
C GLY A 132 0.26 -14.21 -1.36
N THR A 133 1.02 -14.72 -2.33
CA THR A 133 1.97 -15.84 -2.14
C THR A 133 3.25 -15.46 -1.40
N GLY A 134 3.35 -14.23 -0.89
CA GLY A 134 4.40 -13.80 0.04
C GLY A 134 5.72 -13.46 -0.63
N GLY A 135 5.72 -13.05 -1.91
CA GLY A 135 6.94 -12.75 -2.65
C GLY A 135 7.84 -11.72 -1.95
N LEU A 136 7.25 -10.64 -1.41
CA LEU A 136 7.98 -9.63 -0.65
C LEU A 136 8.42 -10.16 0.73
N ALA A 137 7.53 -10.80 1.49
CA ALA A 137 7.89 -11.44 2.76
C ALA A 137 9.08 -12.41 2.63
N LEU A 138 9.09 -13.25 1.58
CA LEU A 138 10.19 -14.16 1.26
C LEU A 138 11.48 -13.40 0.93
N ALA A 139 11.40 -12.32 0.14
CA ALA A 139 12.55 -11.50 -0.20
C ALA A 139 13.14 -10.80 1.03
N LEU A 140 12.30 -10.23 1.90
CA LEU A 140 12.71 -9.61 3.16
C LEU A 140 13.37 -10.61 4.10
N ALA A 141 12.82 -11.80 4.25
CA ALA A 141 13.40 -12.86 5.08
C ALA A 141 14.77 -13.32 4.53
N SER A 142 14.89 -13.47 3.21
CA SER A 142 16.16 -13.81 2.57
C SER A 142 17.20 -12.71 2.77
N GLU A 143 16.83 -11.45 2.59
CA GLU A 143 17.78 -10.34 2.70
C GLU A 143 18.19 -10.08 4.16
N ALA A 144 17.26 -10.21 5.10
CA ALA A 144 17.58 -10.18 6.52
C ALA A 144 18.55 -11.29 6.93
N GLN A 145 18.36 -12.51 6.42
CA GLN A 145 19.29 -13.62 6.67
C GLN A 145 20.69 -13.36 6.11
N LYS A 146 20.79 -12.81 4.89
CA LYS A 146 22.10 -12.48 4.28
C LYS A 146 22.85 -11.39 5.04
N GLN A 147 22.11 -10.42 5.60
CA GLN A 147 22.68 -9.26 6.30
C GLN A 147 22.74 -9.44 7.82
N ASP A 148 22.39 -10.62 8.34
CA ASP A 148 22.27 -10.91 9.77
C ASP A 148 21.42 -9.87 10.53
N LEU A 149 20.33 -9.41 9.90
CA LEU A 149 19.44 -8.42 10.48
C LEU A 149 18.46 -9.09 11.45
N PRO A 150 18.21 -8.54 12.66
CA PRO A 150 17.26 -9.10 13.60
C PRO A 150 15.82 -8.76 13.17
N LEU A 151 15.36 -9.40 12.10
CA LEU A 151 14.02 -9.28 11.53
C LEU A 151 13.31 -10.64 11.56
N SER A 152 12.05 -10.63 11.97
CA SER A 152 11.10 -11.74 11.80
C SER A 152 9.97 -11.27 10.90
N VAL A 153 9.71 -12.02 9.83
CA VAL A 153 8.69 -11.67 8.84
C VAL A 153 7.51 -12.63 8.96
N THR A 154 6.30 -12.07 9.03
CA THR A 154 5.05 -12.80 8.90
C THR A 154 4.30 -12.25 7.68
N GLY A 155 4.06 -13.08 6.68
CA GLY A 155 3.16 -12.74 5.57
C GLY A 155 1.74 -13.23 5.86
N SER A 156 0.74 -12.53 5.35
CA SER A 156 -0.65 -12.91 5.56
C SER A 156 -1.55 -12.56 4.39
N ASP A 157 -2.64 -13.31 4.26
CA ASP A 157 -3.62 -13.18 3.19
C ASP A 157 -4.93 -13.88 3.60
N VAL A 158 -6.03 -13.54 2.94
CA VAL A 158 -7.35 -14.16 3.12
C VAL A 158 -7.54 -15.42 2.28
N VAL A 159 -6.71 -15.64 1.26
CA VAL A 159 -6.82 -16.78 0.35
C VAL A 159 -5.98 -17.96 0.88
N PRO A 160 -6.60 -19.07 1.30
CA PRO A 160 -5.87 -20.21 1.88
C PRO A 160 -4.83 -20.84 0.95
N GLU A 161 -5.08 -20.84 -0.36
CA GLU A 161 -4.18 -21.35 -1.39
C GLU A 161 -2.87 -20.57 -1.45
N TYR A 162 -2.94 -19.24 -1.29
CA TYR A 162 -1.77 -18.38 -1.30
C TYR A 162 -0.88 -18.68 -0.10
N ILE A 163 -1.49 -18.84 1.09
CA ILE A 163 -0.77 -19.23 2.31
C ILE A 163 -0.13 -20.61 2.19
N ARG A 164 -0.80 -21.59 1.59
CA ARG A 164 -0.23 -22.94 1.37
C ARG A 164 0.98 -22.88 0.44
N GLU A 165 0.89 -22.14 -0.65
CA GLU A 165 2.00 -21.95 -1.58
C GLU A 165 3.17 -21.20 -0.93
N ALA A 166 2.89 -20.12 -0.20
CA ALA A 166 3.91 -19.34 0.51
C ALA A 166 4.69 -20.19 1.52
N LYS A 167 3.99 -21.04 2.30
CA LYS A 167 4.63 -22.00 3.22
C LYS A 167 5.49 -23.03 2.50
N ARG A 168 5.02 -23.56 1.37
CA ARG A 168 5.79 -24.50 0.54
C ARG A 168 7.10 -23.87 0.07
N VAL A 169 7.03 -22.66 -0.51
CA VAL A 169 8.20 -21.94 -1.01
C VAL A 169 9.17 -21.55 0.12
N ALA A 170 8.65 -21.13 1.28
CA ALA A 170 9.48 -20.83 2.46
C ALA A 170 10.27 -22.05 2.93
N LEU A 171 9.61 -23.21 3.01
CA LEU A 171 10.23 -24.48 3.40
C LEU A 171 11.31 -24.90 2.39
N GLU A 172 11.00 -24.85 1.09
CA GLU A 172 11.95 -25.19 0.01
C GLU A 172 13.20 -24.31 0.02
N LYS A 173 13.06 -23.03 0.38
CA LYS A 173 14.17 -22.07 0.47
C LYS A 173 14.85 -22.06 1.83
N GLY A 174 14.32 -22.77 2.84
CA GLY A 174 14.84 -22.74 4.20
C GLY A 174 14.81 -21.35 4.85
N LEU A 175 13.80 -20.53 4.53
CA LEU A 175 13.72 -19.14 4.99
C LEU A 175 12.97 -19.03 6.34
N PRO A 176 13.45 -18.20 7.28
CA PRO A 176 12.81 -18.00 8.58
C PRO A 176 11.62 -17.02 8.50
N VAL A 177 10.59 -17.37 7.72
CA VAL A 177 9.36 -16.59 7.51
C VAL A 177 8.14 -17.40 7.90
N THR A 178 7.14 -16.73 8.49
CA THR A 178 5.86 -17.35 8.85
C THR A 178 4.76 -16.87 7.92
N PHE A 179 3.79 -17.72 7.61
CA PHE A 179 2.61 -17.33 6.82
C PHE A 179 1.31 -17.73 7.53
N ARG A 180 0.32 -16.84 7.53
CA ARG A 180 -0.95 -17.03 8.25
C ARG A 180 -2.14 -16.55 7.43
N LEU A 181 -3.26 -17.25 7.61
CA LEU A 181 -4.54 -16.79 7.11
C LEU A 181 -5.01 -15.64 8.01
N LEU A 182 -5.19 -14.45 7.44
CA LEU A 182 -5.58 -13.25 8.17
C LEU A 182 -6.33 -12.31 7.22
N ASP A 183 -7.44 -11.76 7.68
CA ASP A 183 -8.06 -10.62 7.04
C ASP A 183 -7.28 -9.34 7.38
N ALA A 184 -6.83 -8.65 6.34
CA ALA A 184 -6.06 -7.41 6.44
C ALA A 184 -6.85 -6.30 7.14
N PHE A 185 -8.18 -6.28 7.03
CA PHE A 185 -9.01 -5.23 7.62
C PHE A 185 -9.37 -5.51 9.09
N ASP A 186 -9.72 -6.75 9.43
CA ASP A 186 -10.00 -7.16 10.82
C ASP A 186 -8.71 -7.23 11.67
N MET A 187 -7.57 -7.54 11.03
CA MET A 187 -6.26 -7.69 11.67
C MET A 187 -6.30 -8.54 12.96
N ASN A 188 -7.19 -9.53 13.06
CA ASN A 188 -7.36 -10.31 14.29
C ASN A 188 -6.21 -11.32 14.46
N THR A 189 -5.05 -10.83 14.88
CA THR A 189 -3.82 -11.60 15.07
C THR A 189 -3.81 -12.42 16.38
N GLY A 190 -4.94 -12.49 17.09
CA GLY A 190 -5.02 -13.05 18.45
C GLY A 190 -4.68 -12.01 19.53
N GLN A 191 -5.22 -12.21 20.73
CA GLN A 191 -4.95 -11.34 21.88
C GLN A 191 -3.45 -11.41 22.24
N ASN A 192 -2.77 -10.25 22.26
CA ASN A 192 -1.37 -10.03 22.65
C ASN A 192 -0.26 -10.22 21.59
N GLU A 193 -0.56 -10.57 20.34
CA GLU A 193 0.49 -10.50 19.32
C GLU A 193 0.73 -9.05 18.88
N THR A 194 1.99 -8.63 18.92
CA THR A 194 2.42 -7.29 18.52
C THR A 194 3.39 -7.39 17.34
N PHE A 195 3.32 -6.41 16.46
CA PHE A 195 4.21 -6.25 15.31
C PHE A 195 4.74 -4.84 15.33
N ASP A 196 6.04 -4.68 15.09
CA ASP A 196 6.70 -3.39 15.12
C ASP A 196 6.52 -2.65 13.79
N ILE A 197 6.35 -3.38 12.68
CA ILE A 197 6.03 -2.83 11.36
C ILE A 197 4.80 -3.55 10.79
N ILE A 198 3.78 -2.78 10.42
CA ILE A 198 2.68 -3.25 9.57
C ILE A 198 2.96 -2.79 8.14
N LEU A 199 2.97 -3.74 7.21
CA LEU A 199 3.29 -3.52 5.80
C LEU A 199 2.10 -3.96 4.95
N ILE A 200 1.77 -3.17 3.94
CA ILE A 200 0.90 -3.58 2.84
C ILE A 200 1.57 -3.18 1.53
N SER A 201 1.68 -4.12 0.59
CA SER A 201 2.39 -3.91 -0.67
C SER A 201 1.56 -4.37 -1.86
N GLN A 202 1.43 -3.51 -2.87
CA GLN A 202 0.65 -3.76 -4.10
C GLN A 202 -0.83 -4.14 -3.86
N SER A 203 -1.39 -3.70 -2.74
CA SER A 203 -2.79 -3.95 -2.38
C SER A 203 -3.47 -2.74 -1.73
N LEU A 204 -2.80 -1.58 -1.59
CA LEU A 204 -3.45 -0.39 -1.01
C LEU A 204 -4.71 -0.03 -1.80
N HIS A 205 -4.63 -0.08 -3.13
CA HIS A 205 -5.73 0.21 -4.04
C HIS A 205 -6.93 -0.75 -3.96
N HIS A 206 -6.86 -1.83 -3.16
CA HIS A 206 -8.00 -2.72 -2.89
C HIS A 206 -8.90 -2.22 -1.77
N PHE A 207 -8.41 -1.30 -0.94
CA PHE A 207 -9.11 -0.77 0.21
C PHE A 207 -9.63 0.64 -0.07
N THR A 208 -10.78 0.98 0.51
CA THR A 208 -11.29 2.36 0.49
C THR A 208 -10.37 3.30 1.27
N PRO A 209 -10.45 4.63 1.04
CA PRO A 209 -9.75 5.62 1.85
C PRO A 209 -9.97 5.43 3.35
N GLY A 210 -11.21 5.21 3.77
CA GLY A 210 -11.60 4.96 5.15
C GLY A 210 -11.04 3.67 5.71
N GLN A 211 -11.04 2.61 4.92
CA GLN A 211 -10.43 1.34 5.33
C GLN A 211 -8.92 1.49 5.58
N LEU A 212 -8.20 2.20 4.70
CA LEU A 212 -6.78 2.48 4.89
C LEU A 212 -6.52 3.33 6.14
N ALA A 213 -7.34 4.34 6.40
CA ALA A 213 -7.24 5.14 7.62
C ALA A 213 -7.45 4.28 8.89
N VAL A 214 -8.43 3.37 8.87
CA VAL A 214 -8.65 2.41 9.96
C VAL A 214 -7.47 1.45 10.12
N MET A 215 -6.88 0.95 9.04
CA MET A 215 -5.68 0.10 9.11
C MET A 215 -4.50 0.82 9.76
N ILE A 216 -4.26 2.09 9.41
CA ILE A 216 -3.23 2.93 10.03
C ILE A 216 -3.51 3.11 11.53
N ALA A 217 -4.74 3.48 11.89
CA ALA A 217 -5.13 3.66 13.30
C ALA A 217 -5.06 2.35 14.11
N ASN A 218 -5.38 1.21 13.49
CA ASN A 218 -5.28 -0.11 14.12
C ASN A 218 -3.83 -0.54 14.31
N ALA A 219 -2.92 -0.19 13.39
CA ALA A 219 -1.49 -0.39 13.57
C ALA A 219 -0.98 0.34 14.83
N GLU A 220 -1.39 1.60 15.01
CA GLU A 220 -1.05 2.37 16.22
C GLU A 220 -1.61 1.74 17.50
N LYS A 221 -2.91 1.38 17.52
CA LYS A 221 -3.56 0.73 18.68
C LYS A 221 -2.89 -0.59 19.07
N ARG A 222 -2.25 -1.27 18.13
CA ARG A 222 -1.49 -2.51 18.34
C ARG A 222 -0.02 -2.28 18.71
N ASN A 223 0.36 -1.04 19.03
CA ASN A 223 1.71 -0.60 19.39
C ASN A 223 2.75 -0.87 18.28
N ALA A 224 2.35 -0.79 17.01
CA ALA A 224 3.34 -0.77 15.94
C ALA A 224 4.21 0.48 16.04
N SER A 225 5.47 0.36 15.63
CA SER A 225 6.37 1.51 15.47
C SER A 225 6.13 2.22 14.14
N ALA A 226 5.72 1.48 13.10
CA ALA A 226 5.43 2.03 11.79
C ALA A 226 4.33 1.28 11.02
N PHE A 227 3.64 2.02 10.16
CA PHE A 227 2.83 1.49 9.06
C PHE A 227 3.47 1.90 7.74
N VAL A 228 3.63 0.96 6.81
CA VAL A 228 4.16 1.22 5.48
C VAL A 228 3.23 0.67 4.41
N GLY A 229 2.79 1.56 3.52
CA GLY A 229 2.03 1.20 2.33
C GLY A 229 2.87 1.44 1.07
N ILE A 230 3.02 0.42 0.23
CA ILE A 230 3.74 0.52 -1.04
C ILE A 230 2.76 0.15 -2.15
N ASP A 231 2.60 1.01 -3.14
CA ASP A 231 1.74 0.71 -4.29
C ASP A 231 2.23 1.40 -5.56
N GLY A 232 1.61 1.08 -6.70
CA GLY A 232 1.94 1.70 -7.97
C GLY A 232 1.77 3.22 -7.96
N HIS A 233 2.68 3.92 -8.63
CA HIS A 233 2.61 5.35 -8.78
C HIS A 233 1.54 5.72 -9.80
N ARG A 234 0.52 6.48 -9.39
CA ARG A 234 -0.54 6.93 -10.31
C ARG A 234 0.03 7.83 -11.43
N ASP A 235 0.24 7.27 -12.61
CA ASP A 235 0.64 7.97 -13.82
C ASP A 235 0.21 7.20 -15.09
N LEU A 236 0.23 7.89 -16.23
CA LEU A 236 -0.20 7.32 -17.50
C LEU A 236 0.77 6.24 -18.03
N LEU A 237 2.06 6.34 -17.67
CA LEU A 237 3.07 5.39 -18.10
C LEU A 237 2.85 4.02 -17.44
N LEU A 238 2.50 3.98 -16.16
CA LEU A 238 2.10 2.74 -15.48
C LEU A 238 0.72 2.26 -15.90
N GLY A 239 -0.22 3.19 -16.14
CA GLY A 239 -1.54 2.88 -16.72
C GLY A 239 -1.47 2.06 -18.01
N ILE A 240 -0.43 2.30 -18.82
CA ILE A 240 -0.19 1.57 -20.07
C ILE A 240 0.82 0.43 -19.86
N GLY A 241 1.93 0.70 -19.17
CA GLY A 241 3.05 -0.21 -19.03
C GLY A 241 2.73 -1.45 -18.19
N MET A 242 1.91 -1.32 -17.15
CA MET A 242 1.53 -2.44 -16.29
C MET A 242 0.73 -3.51 -17.05
N PRO A 243 -0.40 -3.20 -17.71
CA PRO A 243 -1.13 -4.22 -18.46
C PRO A 243 -0.32 -4.76 -19.64
N LEU A 244 0.51 -3.95 -20.31
CA LEU A 244 1.40 -4.46 -21.36
C LEU A 244 2.40 -5.48 -20.83
N ALA A 245 3.05 -5.20 -19.70
CA ALA A 245 3.99 -6.14 -19.07
C ALA A 245 3.28 -7.42 -18.59
N ALA A 246 2.07 -7.28 -18.02
CA ALA A 246 1.25 -8.42 -17.62
C ALA A 246 0.85 -9.30 -18.82
N GLY A 247 0.51 -8.67 -19.95
CA GLY A 247 0.13 -9.34 -21.21
C GLY A 247 1.23 -10.20 -21.81
N LEU A 248 2.50 -9.86 -21.58
CA LEU A 248 3.63 -10.69 -22.04
C LEU A 248 3.66 -12.09 -21.42
N GLN A 249 2.94 -12.31 -20.32
CA GLN A 249 2.86 -13.62 -19.67
C GLN A 249 1.75 -14.51 -20.24
N GLY A 250 0.93 -14.02 -21.17
CA GLY A 250 -0.11 -14.82 -21.84
C GLY A 250 -1.26 -15.25 -20.93
N ILE A 251 -1.50 -14.55 -19.81
CA ILE A 251 -2.60 -14.81 -18.88
C ILE A 251 -3.59 -13.63 -18.97
N PRO A 252 -4.71 -13.77 -19.71
CA PRO A 252 -5.63 -12.66 -19.96
C PRO A 252 -6.18 -12.01 -18.68
N ALA A 253 -6.50 -12.81 -17.66
CA ALA A 253 -6.99 -12.29 -16.39
C ALA A 253 -5.95 -11.38 -15.70
N PHE A 254 -4.68 -11.76 -15.72
CA PHE A 254 -3.61 -10.94 -15.14
C PHE A 254 -3.37 -9.64 -15.91
N THR A 255 -3.55 -9.64 -17.24
CA THR A 255 -3.52 -8.42 -18.06
C THR A 255 -4.64 -7.45 -17.66
N LEU A 256 -5.85 -7.97 -17.46
CA LEU A 256 -7.01 -7.19 -17.06
C LEU A 256 -6.83 -6.64 -15.65
N ASP A 257 -6.35 -7.46 -14.71
CA ASP A 257 -6.02 -7.02 -13.36
C ASP A 257 -4.97 -5.91 -13.40
N GLY A 258 -3.91 -6.05 -14.21
CA GLY A 258 -2.92 -4.99 -14.36
C GLY A 258 -3.46 -3.68 -14.93
N LEU A 259 -4.51 -3.72 -15.76
CA LEU A 259 -5.20 -2.50 -16.19
C LEU A 259 -6.06 -1.93 -15.06
N THR A 260 -6.81 -2.78 -14.35
CA THR A 260 -7.69 -2.39 -13.25
C THR A 260 -6.90 -1.80 -12.08
N SER A 261 -5.82 -2.44 -11.63
CA SER A 261 -4.94 -1.94 -10.55
C SER A 261 -4.40 -0.55 -10.88
N ALA A 262 -3.91 -0.36 -12.11
CA ALA A 262 -3.34 0.92 -12.51
C ALA A 262 -4.34 2.08 -12.52
N ARG A 263 -5.63 1.78 -12.72
CA ARG A 263 -6.74 2.74 -12.63
C ARG A 263 -7.15 3.05 -11.19
N LYS A 264 -6.81 2.17 -10.24
CA LYS A 264 -7.16 2.27 -8.81
C LYS A 264 -6.04 2.84 -7.94
N PHE A 265 -4.79 2.90 -8.42
CA PHE A 265 -3.67 3.47 -7.64
C PHE A 265 -3.97 4.86 -7.10
N TYR A 266 -3.71 5.07 -5.81
CA TYR A 266 -3.86 6.36 -5.16
C TYR A 266 -2.82 7.38 -5.62
N SER A 267 -3.23 8.64 -5.74
CA SER A 267 -2.28 9.76 -5.89
C SER A 267 -1.63 10.14 -4.55
N GLU A 268 -0.52 10.87 -4.60
CA GLU A 268 0.16 11.36 -3.39
C GLU A 268 -0.72 12.28 -2.53
N PRO A 269 -1.50 13.24 -3.10
CA PRO A 269 -2.45 14.01 -2.30
C PRO A 269 -3.55 13.15 -1.67
N GLU A 270 -4.01 12.09 -2.33
CA GLU A 270 -5.01 11.16 -1.78
C GLU A 270 -4.46 10.38 -0.58
N LEU A 271 -3.28 9.78 -0.71
CA LEU A 271 -2.61 9.11 0.41
C LEU A 271 -2.31 10.07 1.57
N ARG A 272 -2.06 11.35 1.26
CA ARG A 272 -1.83 12.38 2.28
C ARG A 272 -3.09 12.62 3.08
N LEU A 273 -4.21 12.80 2.41
CA LEU A 273 -5.50 13.00 3.07
C LEU A 273 -5.84 11.84 3.99
N ILE A 274 -5.67 10.60 3.50
CA ILE A 274 -5.90 9.37 4.27
C ILE A 274 -5.02 9.34 5.52
N ALA A 275 -3.73 9.67 5.40
CA ALA A 275 -2.85 9.70 6.56
C ALA A 275 -3.24 10.80 7.57
N GLU A 276 -3.68 11.98 7.10
CA GLU A 276 -4.11 13.09 7.96
C GLU A 276 -5.41 12.84 8.73
N THR A 277 -6.26 11.92 8.28
CA THR A 277 -7.43 11.51 9.07
C THR A 277 -7.08 10.49 10.15
N ALA A 278 -6.02 9.70 9.94
CA ALA A 278 -5.62 8.62 10.83
C ALA A 278 -4.60 9.05 11.90
N VAL A 279 -3.70 9.99 11.60
CA VAL A 279 -2.61 10.41 12.51
C VAL A 279 -2.34 11.91 12.46
N ASP A 280 -1.71 12.42 13.51
CA ASP A 280 -1.31 13.82 13.60
C ASP A 280 -0.31 14.23 12.49
N PRO A 281 -0.35 15.51 12.06
CA PRO A 281 0.63 16.07 11.13
C PRO A 281 2.08 15.84 11.60
N GLY A 282 2.96 15.52 10.64
CA GLY A 282 4.38 15.25 10.91
C GLY A 282 4.71 13.79 11.24
N ARG A 283 3.70 12.94 11.47
CA ARG A 283 3.89 11.50 11.71
C ARG A 283 3.92 10.65 10.44
N TYR A 284 3.73 11.26 9.26
CA TYR A 284 3.67 10.53 8.01
C TYR A 284 4.47 11.23 6.89
N ALA A 285 4.93 10.43 5.93
CA ALA A 285 5.64 10.87 4.74
C ALA A 285 5.14 10.09 3.51
N ILE A 286 5.16 10.75 2.36
CA ILE A 286 4.84 10.13 1.08
C ILE A 286 6.03 10.36 0.15
N GLY A 287 6.65 9.27 -0.26
CA GLY A 287 7.76 9.25 -1.20
C GLY A 287 7.35 8.65 -2.55
N CYS A 288 8.10 9.00 -3.59
CA CYS A 288 8.00 8.36 -4.90
C CYS A 288 9.34 7.72 -5.25
N SER A 289 9.31 6.40 -5.43
CA SER A 289 10.42 5.58 -5.93
C SER A 289 9.92 4.85 -7.16
N TRP A 290 9.77 5.59 -8.28
CA TRP A 290 9.11 5.10 -9.49
C TRP A 290 9.60 3.69 -9.87
N PRO A 291 8.70 2.70 -10.04
CA PRO A 291 7.28 2.84 -10.33
C PRO A 291 6.35 2.87 -9.10
N MET A 292 6.86 3.12 -7.90
CA MET A 292 6.07 3.08 -6.67
C MET A 292 5.82 4.44 -6.03
N THR A 293 4.69 4.55 -5.35
CA THR A 293 4.46 5.47 -4.25
C THR A 293 4.62 4.73 -2.92
N VAL A 294 5.22 5.38 -1.93
CA VAL A 294 5.44 4.82 -0.60
C VAL A 294 4.83 5.76 0.44
N LEU A 295 3.84 5.29 1.18
CA LEU A 295 3.32 5.93 2.39
C LEU A 295 4.04 5.32 3.60
N THR A 296 4.65 6.14 4.43
CA THR A 296 5.26 5.72 5.70
C THR A 296 4.65 6.54 6.83
N VAL A 297 4.11 5.86 7.83
CA VAL A 297 3.61 6.46 9.07
C VAL A 297 4.48 5.95 10.24
N ARG A 298 4.90 6.86 11.11
CA ARG A 298 5.74 6.59 12.29
C ARG A 298 4.98 6.91 13.55
N PHE A 299 4.80 5.89 14.39
CA PHE A 299 4.05 6.04 15.64
C PHE A 299 4.95 6.33 16.85
N ASP A 300 6.23 6.00 16.72
CA ASP A 300 7.24 5.97 17.78
C ASP A 300 8.10 7.24 17.87
N GLY A 301 7.67 8.33 17.21
CA GLY A 301 8.36 9.63 17.21
C GLY A 301 9.61 9.71 16.33
N GLY A 302 9.98 8.66 15.59
CA GLY A 302 11.01 8.80 14.56
C GLY A 302 10.51 9.52 13.32
N GLU A 303 11.42 10.15 12.57
CA GLU A 303 11.06 10.86 11.35
C GLU A 303 10.54 9.90 10.28
N PRO A 304 9.38 10.18 9.66
CA PRO A 304 8.88 9.36 8.56
C PRO A 304 9.78 9.57 7.34
N ALA A 305 10.44 8.51 6.89
CA ALA A 305 11.39 8.59 5.80
C ALA A 305 10.69 8.97 4.49
N ILE A 306 11.09 10.08 3.88
CA ILE A 306 10.74 10.39 2.49
C ILE A 306 11.73 9.62 1.62
N CYS A 307 11.27 8.60 0.90
CA CYS A 307 12.14 7.97 -0.09
C CYS A 307 12.38 8.94 -1.26
N THR A 308 13.43 9.74 -1.16
CA THR A 308 13.90 10.58 -2.27
C THR A 308 14.86 9.75 -3.11
N ARG A 309 14.36 9.21 -4.23
CA ARG A 309 15.09 8.67 -5.39
C ARG A 309 16.27 7.73 -5.07
N PHE A 310 16.11 6.44 -5.37
CA PHE A 310 17.30 5.65 -5.75
C PHE A 310 17.84 6.24 -7.06
N ALA A 311 19.07 6.74 -6.99
CA ALA A 311 19.85 7.16 -8.16
C ALA A 311 20.21 5.95 -9.03
#